data_AF-A0A0G4L5Y1-F1
#
_entry.id   AF-A0A0G4L5Y1-F1
#
_cell.length_a   1.000
_cell.length_b   1.000
_cell.length_c   1.000
_cell.angle_alpha   90.00
_cell.angle_beta   90.00
_cell.angle_gamma   90.00
#
_symmetry.space_group_name_H-M   'P 1'
#
loop_
_entity.id
_entity.type
_entity.pdbx_description
1 polymer ?
#
loop_
_entity_poly.entity_id
_entity_poly.type
_entity_poly.pdbx_seq_one_letter_code
_entity_poly.pdbx_strand_id
1 'polypeptide(L)'
;MARGLSSPQAIVLILLHIVFLASTVLAYQPLDDDWLRNITSSDDELDPKTGALLAPILIPRVPGTPGQVKTQAHFVNFFKTQLPKWSIQWQNSTGKTPATGNKDIPFQNLIIRREPPWTKPGQTNWLTLVAHYDSKIKPDGFIGATDSAAPCAMLMHVARYIDPYITQMQDEMVGLGESGGTPAMDMGIQILLLDGEEAFVSWTDTDSLYGSRSLATEWENPNPAMSFYKNPLDQISVFILLDLLGAANPSIPSYFTPTHWAYQNLASIENRMRKLRLLESKPNAPFLPDGELNSKELRGGFVGDDHEPFMAKGVPILHLIPTPFPSVWHTMNDDGDHLDMPTVRDWTKIVTAFAMEWLDIMELKPTEAQR
;
A
#
# COMPACT_ATOMS: atom_id res chain seq x y z
N MET A 1 -33.92 -23.97 -50.99
CA MET A 1 -34.47 -22.69 -50.47
C MET A 1 -33.80 -22.40 -49.14
N ALA A 2 -32.74 -21.60 -49.12
CA ALA A 2 -32.13 -21.11 -47.89
C ALA A 2 -32.31 -19.58 -47.89
N ARG A 3 -33.26 -19.08 -47.10
CA ARG A 3 -33.45 -17.64 -46.89
C ARG A 3 -32.55 -17.23 -45.72
N GLY A 4 -31.49 -16.50 -46.05
CA GLY A 4 -30.72 -15.74 -45.07
C GLY A 4 -31.58 -14.63 -44.50
N LEU A 5 -31.66 -14.57 -43.16
CA LEU A 5 -32.21 -13.45 -42.42
C LEU A 5 -31.06 -12.72 -41.75
N SER A 6 -30.42 -11.81 -42.49
CA SER A 6 -29.62 -10.75 -41.88
C SER A 6 -30.56 -9.61 -41.50
N SER A 7 -31.27 -9.76 -40.37
CA SER A 7 -32.02 -8.66 -39.79
C SER A 7 -31.02 -7.63 -39.23
N PRO A 8 -31.18 -6.31 -39.52
CA PRO A 8 -30.36 -5.26 -38.91
C PRO A 8 -30.37 -5.34 -37.38
N GLN A 9 -31.48 -5.82 -36.80
CA GLN A 9 -31.63 -6.00 -35.35
C GLN A 9 -30.77 -7.14 -34.81
N ALA A 10 -30.55 -8.20 -35.58
CA ALA A 10 -29.67 -9.31 -35.18
C ALA A 10 -28.20 -8.88 -35.19
N ILE A 11 -27.80 -8.03 -36.15
CA ILE A 11 -26.45 -7.46 -36.20
C ILE A 11 -26.23 -6.48 -35.05
N VAL A 12 -27.22 -5.65 -34.70
CA VAL A 12 -27.16 -4.74 -33.55
C VAL A 12 -27.09 -5.50 -32.23
N LEU A 13 -27.87 -6.58 -32.06
CA LEU A 13 -27.80 -7.43 -30.87
C LEU A 13 -26.44 -8.14 -30.74
N ILE A 14 -25.88 -8.65 -31.85
CA ILE A 14 -24.54 -9.26 -31.85
C ILE A 14 -23.46 -8.21 -31.56
N LEU A 15 -23.55 -6.99 -32.11
CA LEU A 15 -22.64 -5.89 -31.80
C LEU A 15 -22.74 -5.45 -30.34
N LEU A 16 -23.95 -5.36 -29.76
CA LEU A 16 -24.15 -5.08 -28.33
C LEU A 16 -23.58 -6.19 -27.44
N HIS A 17 -23.75 -7.46 -27.81
CA HIS A 17 -23.14 -8.57 -27.08
C HIS A 17 -21.62 -8.59 -27.23
N ILE A 18 -21.07 -8.21 -28.38
CA ILE A 18 -19.62 -8.08 -28.58
C ILE A 18 -19.08 -6.87 -27.79
N VAL A 19 -19.81 -5.76 -27.67
CA VAL A 19 -19.40 -4.62 -26.82
C VAL A 19 -19.45 -4.99 -25.33
N PHE A 20 -20.43 -5.79 -24.89
CA PHE A 20 -20.49 -6.33 -23.52
C PHE A 20 -19.49 -7.47 -23.25
N LEU A 21 -19.03 -8.19 -24.28
CA LEU A 21 -17.99 -9.22 -24.17
C LEU A 21 -16.57 -8.65 -24.37
N ALA A 22 -16.45 -7.46 -24.99
CA ALA A 22 -15.21 -6.75 -25.25
C ALA A 22 -14.90 -5.66 -24.21
N SER A 23 -15.77 -5.45 -23.21
CA SER A 23 -15.36 -4.87 -21.95
C SER A 23 -14.46 -5.90 -21.25
N THR A 24 -13.21 -5.98 -21.69
CA THR A 24 -12.13 -6.47 -20.86
C THR A 24 -12.25 -5.72 -19.54
N VAL A 25 -12.50 -6.46 -18.46
CA VAL A 25 -12.45 -5.95 -17.10
C VAL A 25 -11.01 -5.51 -16.86
N LEU A 26 -10.70 -4.27 -17.22
CA LEU A 26 -9.56 -3.55 -16.71
C LEU A 26 -10.05 -2.96 -15.39
N ALA A 27 -9.80 -3.68 -14.30
CA ALA A 27 -10.08 -3.29 -12.92
C ALA A 27 -9.22 -2.10 -12.45
N TYR A 28 -8.69 -1.31 -13.39
CA TYR A 28 -7.88 -0.14 -13.12
C TYR A 28 -8.35 0.98 -14.02
N GLN A 29 -9.06 1.96 -13.45
CA GLN A 29 -9.49 3.16 -14.13
C GLN A 29 -8.63 4.35 -13.70
N PRO A 30 -7.88 4.98 -14.61
CA PRO A 30 -7.11 6.17 -14.28
C PRO A 30 -8.01 7.30 -13.76
N LEU A 31 -7.61 8.02 -12.70
CA LEU A 31 -8.31 9.24 -12.26
C LEU A 31 -8.27 10.25 -13.40
N ASP A 32 -9.27 11.10 -13.53
CA ASP A 32 -9.15 12.29 -14.35
C ASP A 32 -8.21 13.32 -13.71
N ASP A 33 -7.81 14.33 -14.50
CA ASP A 33 -6.88 15.36 -14.02
C ASP A 33 -7.48 16.24 -12.90
N ASP A 34 -8.81 16.37 -12.81
CA ASP A 34 -9.48 17.17 -11.78
C ASP A 34 -9.38 16.48 -10.42
N TRP A 35 -9.53 15.16 -10.39
CA TRP A 35 -9.28 14.36 -9.20
C TRP A 35 -7.82 14.40 -8.77
N LEU A 36 -6.86 14.28 -9.71
CA LEU A 36 -5.44 14.43 -9.38
C LEU A 36 -5.14 15.79 -8.74
N ARG A 37 -5.77 16.88 -9.22
CA ARG A 37 -5.60 18.24 -8.67
C ARG A 37 -6.11 18.39 -7.25
N ASN A 38 -7.08 17.58 -6.84
CA ASN A 38 -7.65 17.63 -5.51
C ASN A 38 -6.85 16.84 -4.46
N ILE A 39 -5.92 15.97 -4.89
CA ILE A 39 -5.07 15.20 -3.99
C ILE A 39 -4.06 16.12 -3.30
N THR A 40 -4.16 16.18 -1.97
CA THR A 40 -3.33 17.04 -1.13
C THR A 40 -2.53 16.23 -0.13
N SER A 41 -1.40 16.79 0.28
CA SER A 41 -0.58 16.33 1.39
C SER A 41 0.00 17.57 2.06
N SER A 42 0.00 17.66 3.39
CA SER A 42 0.46 18.86 4.10
C SER A 42 1.42 18.55 5.24
N ASP A 43 2.13 19.60 5.67
CA ASP A 43 3.05 19.55 6.80
C ASP A 43 2.34 19.36 8.15
N ASP A 44 1.05 19.68 8.24
CA ASP A 44 0.26 19.42 9.45
C ASP A 44 0.27 17.95 9.86
N GLU A 45 0.52 17.05 8.90
CA GLU A 45 0.59 15.61 9.11
C GLU A 45 2.00 15.06 9.05
N LEU A 46 2.78 15.53 8.07
CA LEU A 46 4.03 14.89 7.67
C LEU A 46 5.25 15.65 8.16
N ASP A 47 5.14 16.84 8.75
CA ASP A 47 6.31 17.53 9.30
C ASP A 47 7.00 16.66 10.38
N PRO A 48 8.33 16.50 10.33
CA PRO A 48 9.05 15.61 11.25
C PRO A 48 9.05 16.10 12.70
N LYS A 49 8.71 17.35 12.97
CA LYS A 49 8.74 17.96 14.31
C LYS A 49 7.35 18.15 14.88
N THR A 50 6.38 18.50 14.04
CA THR A 50 5.03 18.87 14.47
C THR A 50 3.91 18.08 13.79
N GLY A 51 4.23 17.36 12.72
CA GLY A 51 3.25 16.63 11.92
C GLY A 51 2.53 15.56 12.74
N ALA A 52 1.19 15.58 12.70
CA ALA A 52 0.36 14.72 13.54
C ALA A 52 0.53 13.22 13.24
N LEU A 53 1.01 12.84 12.04
CA LEU A 53 1.20 11.43 11.66
C LEU A 53 2.66 10.99 11.85
N LEU A 54 3.62 11.78 11.36
CA LEU A 54 5.03 11.40 11.31
C LEU A 54 5.79 11.66 12.63
N ALA A 55 5.69 12.87 13.18
CA ALA A 55 6.49 13.27 14.34
C ALA A 55 6.36 12.31 15.56
N PRO A 56 5.16 11.75 15.89
CA PRO A 56 5.01 10.84 17.02
C PRO A 56 5.78 9.53 16.91
N ILE A 57 6.12 9.08 15.70
CA ILE A 57 6.80 7.80 15.43
C ILE A 57 8.28 7.96 15.09
N LEU A 58 8.79 9.21 14.99
CA LEU A 58 10.22 9.52 14.88
C LEU A 58 10.95 9.35 16.23
N ILE A 59 10.90 8.13 16.74
CA ILE A 59 11.53 7.66 17.98
C ILE A 59 12.13 6.26 17.75
N PRO A 60 13.13 5.84 18.54
CA PRO A 60 13.57 4.44 18.53
C PRO A 60 12.41 3.54 18.95
N ARG A 61 12.11 2.52 18.14
CA ARG A 61 10.90 1.69 18.25
C ARG A 61 11.17 0.20 17.99
N VAL A 62 12.37 -0.24 18.40
CA VAL A 62 12.83 -1.65 18.39
C VAL A 62 11.83 -2.59 19.08
N PRO A 63 11.61 -3.82 18.58
CA PRO A 63 10.65 -4.75 19.19
C PRO A 63 10.95 -5.07 20.66
N GLY A 64 9.91 -5.13 21.48
CA GLY A 64 9.97 -5.35 22.92
C GLY A 64 10.38 -4.13 23.76
N THR A 65 10.44 -2.92 23.18
CA THR A 65 10.80 -1.69 23.88
C THR A 65 9.61 -0.76 24.13
N PRO A 66 9.71 0.21 25.07
CA PRO A 66 8.66 1.21 25.26
C PRO A 66 8.35 2.05 24.01
N GLY A 67 9.33 2.25 23.13
CA GLY A 67 9.14 2.99 21.88
C GLY A 67 8.25 2.26 20.88
N GLN A 68 8.37 0.94 20.79
CA GLN A 68 7.45 0.09 20.03
C GLN A 68 6.01 0.28 20.52
N VAL A 69 5.78 0.14 21.84
CA VAL A 69 4.45 0.29 22.45
C VAL A 69 3.86 1.68 22.20
N LYS A 70 4.68 2.73 22.28
CA LYS A 70 4.24 4.11 22.01
C LYS A 70 3.85 4.30 20.54
N THR A 71 4.61 3.73 19.61
CA THR A 71 4.34 3.78 18.16
C THR A 71 3.06 3.01 17.82
N GLN A 72 2.90 1.80 18.36
CA GLN A 72 1.68 1.01 18.27
C GLN A 72 0.45 1.78 18.77
N ALA A 73 0.56 2.42 19.94
CA ALA A 73 -0.53 3.22 20.50
C ALA A 73 -0.90 4.41 19.61
N HIS A 74 0.09 5.05 18.98
CA HIS A 74 -0.14 6.12 18.00
C HIS A 74 -1.01 5.64 16.83
N PHE A 75 -0.64 4.53 16.20
CA PHE A 75 -1.42 3.95 15.10
C PHE A 75 -2.84 3.59 15.53
N VAL A 76 -2.98 2.85 16.63
CA VAL A 76 -4.29 2.42 17.12
C VAL A 76 -5.19 3.61 17.47
N ASN A 77 -4.65 4.62 18.14
CA ASN A 77 -5.42 5.81 18.51
C ASN A 77 -5.86 6.59 17.27
N PHE A 78 -4.97 6.77 16.29
CA PHE A 78 -5.31 7.42 15.04
C PHE A 78 -6.49 6.71 14.34
N PHE A 79 -6.37 5.41 14.05
CA PHE A 79 -7.42 4.68 13.34
C PHE A 79 -8.72 4.61 14.14
N LYS A 80 -8.67 4.40 15.46
CA LYS A 80 -9.89 4.36 16.29
C LYS A 80 -10.61 5.71 16.37
N THR A 81 -9.88 6.82 16.42
CA THR A 81 -10.46 8.14 16.66
C THR A 81 -10.84 8.86 15.37
N GLN A 82 -10.04 8.70 14.31
CA GLN A 82 -10.23 9.40 13.04
C GLN A 82 -10.98 8.54 12.02
N LEU A 83 -10.87 7.22 12.09
CA LEU A 83 -11.33 6.29 11.05
C LEU A 83 -12.18 5.14 11.63
N PRO A 84 -13.30 5.43 12.31
CA PRO A 84 -14.07 4.43 13.08
C PRO A 84 -14.72 3.33 12.24
N LYS A 85 -14.83 3.51 10.91
CA LYS A 85 -15.31 2.47 9.97
C LYS A 85 -14.21 1.46 9.58
N TRP A 86 -12.96 1.69 9.96
CA TRP A 86 -11.85 0.78 9.72
C TRP A 86 -11.70 -0.20 10.88
N SER A 87 -11.48 -1.48 10.58
CA SER A 87 -11.18 -2.49 11.58
C SER A 87 -9.68 -2.55 11.87
N ILE A 88 -9.34 -2.87 13.12
CA ILE A 88 -7.96 -3.01 13.59
C ILE A 88 -7.83 -4.41 14.19
N GLN A 89 -6.87 -5.18 13.70
CA GLN A 89 -6.58 -6.54 14.13
C GLN A 89 -5.10 -6.66 14.44
N TRP A 90 -4.79 -7.42 15.48
CA TRP A 90 -3.41 -7.74 15.87
C TRP A 90 -3.10 -9.17 15.45
N GLN A 91 -1.93 -9.36 14.83
CA GLN A 91 -1.31 -10.67 14.75
C GLN A 91 -0.08 -10.65 15.66
N ASN A 92 -0.12 -11.45 16.72
CA ASN A 92 0.92 -11.48 17.74
C ASN A 92 1.73 -12.76 17.62
N SER A 93 3.04 -12.62 17.66
CA SER A 93 3.98 -13.72 17.72
C SER A 93 5.11 -13.39 18.69
N THR A 94 5.93 -14.40 18.98
CA THR A 94 7.08 -14.28 19.86
C THR A 94 8.24 -15.05 19.25
N GLY A 95 9.43 -14.44 19.25
CA GLY A 95 10.64 -15.07 18.73
C GLY A 95 11.85 -14.87 19.64
N LYS A 96 12.84 -15.75 19.50
CA LYS A 96 14.19 -15.51 20.01
C LYS A 96 14.99 -14.76 18.96
N THR A 97 15.92 -13.92 19.39
CA THR A 97 16.81 -13.17 18.50
C THR A 97 18.26 -13.44 18.90
N PRO A 98 19.22 -13.34 17.96
CA PRO A 98 20.63 -13.50 18.30
C PRO A 98 21.12 -12.49 19.35
N ALA A 99 20.55 -11.27 19.38
CA ALA A 99 20.93 -10.23 20.36
C ALA A 99 20.37 -10.46 21.77
N THR A 100 19.24 -11.15 21.89
CA THR A 100 18.50 -11.30 23.16
C THR A 100 18.61 -12.70 23.76
N GLY A 101 19.28 -13.63 23.07
CA GLY A 101 19.51 -14.99 23.51
C GLY A 101 18.20 -15.72 23.81
N ASN A 102 18.05 -16.22 25.04
CA ASN A 102 16.87 -16.97 25.47
C ASN A 102 15.68 -16.08 25.89
N LYS A 103 15.77 -14.75 25.76
CA LYS A 103 14.62 -13.87 26.02
C LYS A 103 13.65 -13.89 24.83
N ASP A 104 12.39 -14.13 25.13
CA ASP A 104 11.29 -13.98 24.19
C ASP A 104 11.04 -12.50 23.86
N ILE A 105 11.05 -12.18 22.57
CA ILE A 105 10.76 -10.85 22.04
C ILE A 105 9.39 -10.89 21.36
N PRO A 106 8.47 -9.99 21.73
CA PRO A 106 7.18 -9.89 21.09
C PRO A 106 7.31 -9.21 19.72
N PHE A 107 6.70 -9.82 18.70
CA PHE A 107 6.51 -9.25 17.38
C PHE A 107 5.01 -9.15 17.10
N GLN A 108 4.51 -7.95 16.83
CA GLN A 108 3.10 -7.63 16.79
C GLN A 108 2.78 -6.84 15.53
N ASN A 109 2.31 -7.54 14.50
CA ASN A 109 1.84 -6.93 13.28
C ASN A 109 0.47 -6.27 13.50
N LEU A 110 0.27 -5.09 12.93
CA LEU A 110 -1.02 -4.41 12.93
C LEU A 110 -1.66 -4.52 11.54
N ILE A 111 -2.85 -5.11 11.50
CA ILE A 111 -3.64 -5.31 10.28
C ILE A 111 -4.84 -4.37 10.36
N ILE A 112 -4.92 -3.42 9.43
CA ILE A 112 -5.95 -2.38 9.40
C ILE A 112 -6.72 -2.51 8.10
N ARG A 113 -8.05 -2.55 8.16
CA ARG A 113 -8.88 -2.95 7.00
C ARG A 113 -10.12 -2.09 6.85
N ARG A 114 -10.41 -1.72 5.60
CA ARG A 114 -11.68 -1.13 5.17
C ARG A 114 -12.33 -2.02 4.12
N GLU A 115 -13.30 -2.81 4.57
CA GLU A 115 -14.10 -3.70 3.73
C GLU A 115 -15.30 -2.96 3.13
N PRO A 116 -15.78 -3.34 1.95
CA PRO A 116 -17.11 -2.97 1.51
C PRO A 116 -18.17 -3.58 2.45
N PRO A 117 -19.23 -2.83 2.82
CA PRO A 117 -20.17 -3.26 3.86
C PRO A 117 -21.03 -4.48 3.49
N TRP A 118 -21.07 -4.85 2.20
CA TRP A 118 -21.78 -6.04 1.71
C TRP A 118 -20.94 -7.33 1.74
N THR A 119 -19.63 -7.24 1.98
CA THR A 119 -18.74 -8.40 1.97
C THR A 119 -18.79 -9.17 3.29
N LYS A 120 -18.44 -10.46 3.24
CA LYS A 120 -18.27 -11.34 4.40
C LYS A 120 -16.82 -11.78 4.53
N PRO A 121 -16.39 -12.34 5.68
CA PRO A 121 -15.03 -12.84 5.84
C PRO A 121 -14.62 -13.79 4.70
N GLY A 122 -13.48 -13.53 4.08
CA GLY A 122 -12.99 -14.34 2.97
C GLY A 122 -13.52 -13.94 1.58
N GLN A 123 -14.27 -12.84 1.46
CA GLN A 123 -14.89 -12.40 0.20
C GLN A 123 -14.30 -11.11 -0.37
N THR A 124 -13.63 -10.30 0.45
CA THR A 124 -13.02 -9.04 0.02
C THR A 124 -11.76 -9.27 -0.79
N ASN A 125 -11.61 -8.53 -1.88
CA ASN A 125 -10.39 -8.45 -2.66
C ASN A 125 -9.52 -7.28 -2.19
N TRP A 126 -8.30 -7.52 -1.73
CA TRP A 126 -7.47 -6.52 -1.06
C TRP A 126 -6.45 -5.87 -1.97
N LEU A 127 -6.54 -4.54 -2.09
CA LEU A 127 -5.35 -3.70 -2.22
C LEU A 127 -4.62 -3.72 -0.86
N THR A 128 -3.39 -4.25 -0.82
CA THR A 128 -2.62 -4.33 0.42
C THR A 128 -1.44 -3.37 0.36
N LEU A 129 -1.46 -2.32 1.18
CA LEU A 129 -0.36 -1.37 1.36
C LEU A 129 0.43 -1.74 2.62
N VAL A 130 1.75 -1.73 2.55
CA VAL A 130 2.60 -2.32 3.58
C VAL A 130 3.80 -1.42 3.87
N ALA A 131 4.15 -1.33 5.15
CA ALA A 131 5.43 -0.84 5.64
C ALA A 131 5.77 -1.57 6.95
N HIS A 132 7.04 -1.68 7.29
CA HIS A 132 7.43 -2.09 8.65
C HIS A 132 7.49 -0.85 9.56
N TYR A 133 7.09 -1.02 10.82
CA TYR A 133 7.09 0.08 11.79
C TYR A 133 8.16 -0.03 12.84
N ASP A 134 8.85 -1.16 12.97
CA ASP A 134 9.98 -1.23 13.89
C ASP A 134 11.14 -0.35 13.40
N SER A 135 12.14 -0.20 14.25
CA SER A 135 13.40 0.45 13.86
C SER A 135 14.55 -0.46 14.27
N LYS A 136 15.65 -0.41 13.51
CA LYS A 136 16.84 -1.19 13.83
C LYS A 136 17.36 -0.95 15.24
N ILE A 137 17.84 -2.03 15.87
CA ILE A 137 18.44 -1.97 17.22
C ILE A 137 19.78 -1.22 17.25
N LYS A 138 20.50 -1.18 16.13
CA LYS A 138 21.77 -0.46 15.99
C LYS A 138 21.75 0.40 14.72
N PRO A 139 22.37 1.59 14.73
CA PRO A 139 23.08 2.22 15.85
C PRO A 139 22.18 2.58 17.06
N ASP A 140 22.77 2.76 18.25
CA ASP A 140 21.97 3.03 19.46
C ASP A 140 21.21 4.35 19.34
N GLY A 141 19.89 4.29 19.52
CA GLY A 141 19.01 5.45 19.34
C GLY A 141 18.64 5.73 17.87
N PHE A 142 18.96 4.82 16.95
CA PHE A 142 18.49 4.88 15.57
C PHE A 142 16.97 4.97 15.53
N ILE A 143 16.45 5.92 14.76
CA ILE A 143 15.02 6.11 14.59
C ILE A 143 14.51 5.60 13.25
N GLY A 144 15.35 5.54 12.21
CA GLY A 144 14.91 5.12 10.87
C GLY A 144 13.78 5.98 10.34
N ALA A 145 14.09 7.21 9.93
CA ALA A 145 13.09 8.15 9.41
C ALA A 145 12.59 7.71 8.03
N THR A 146 13.49 7.34 7.12
CA THR A 146 13.15 6.69 5.85
C THR A 146 12.77 5.21 6.02
N ASP A 147 13.16 4.63 7.16
CA ASP A 147 13.27 3.19 7.42
C ASP A 147 12.51 2.75 8.71
N SER A 148 11.19 2.66 8.72
CA SER A 148 10.21 3.10 7.71
C SER A 148 9.16 4.05 8.32
N ALA A 149 9.60 5.05 9.10
CA ALA A 149 8.69 6.01 9.73
C ALA A 149 7.90 6.83 8.71
N ALA A 150 8.56 7.36 7.68
CA ALA A 150 7.92 8.10 6.61
C ALA A 150 6.92 7.23 5.82
N PRO A 151 7.27 6.01 5.35
CA PRO A 151 6.30 5.05 4.80
C PRO A 151 5.08 4.82 5.70
N CYS A 152 5.27 4.57 7.01
CA CYS A 152 4.15 4.40 7.95
C CYS A 152 3.21 5.62 7.96
N ALA A 153 3.76 6.82 8.02
CA ALA A 153 2.97 8.06 8.01
C ALA A 153 2.24 8.29 6.67
N MET A 154 2.87 7.92 5.53
CA MET A 154 2.22 7.94 4.22
C MET A 154 0.99 7.04 4.18
N LEU A 155 1.08 5.82 4.72
CA LEU A 155 -0.06 4.89 4.76
C LEU A 155 -1.20 5.40 5.64
N MET A 156 -0.88 6.03 6.78
CA MET A 156 -1.89 6.69 7.63
C MET A 156 -2.59 7.83 6.88
N HIS A 157 -1.83 8.66 6.15
CA HIS A 157 -2.37 9.72 5.32
C HIS A 157 -3.32 9.16 4.24
N VAL A 158 -2.87 8.14 3.50
CA VAL A 158 -3.67 7.49 2.44
C VAL A 158 -5.02 7.06 3.02
N ALA A 159 -5.03 6.35 4.15
CA ALA A 159 -6.26 5.91 4.79
C ALA A 159 -7.20 7.07 5.15
N ARG A 160 -6.66 8.15 5.73
CA ARG A 160 -7.45 9.34 6.10
C ARG A 160 -8.02 10.05 4.88
N TYR A 161 -7.20 10.18 3.84
CA TYR A 161 -7.57 10.93 2.64
C TYR A 161 -8.68 10.22 1.87
N ILE A 162 -8.59 8.90 1.71
CA ILE A 162 -9.55 8.13 0.90
C ILE A 162 -10.85 7.80 1.65
N ASP A 163 -10.85 7.78 2.98
CA ASP A 163 -12.00 7.30 3.78
C ASP A 163 -13.32 8.03 3.49
N PRO A 164 -13.38 9.38 3.37
CA PRO A 164 -14.61 10.07 3.03
C PRO A 164 -15.17 9.64 1.67
N TYR A 165 -14.29 9.44 0.67
CA TYR A 165 -14.69 9.04 -0.67
C TYR A 165 -15.15 7.58 -0.73
N ILE A 166 -14.40 6.66 -0.12
CA ILE A 166 -14.82 5.25 -0.02
C ILE A 166 -16.16 5.15 0.73
N THR A 167 -16.32 5.94 1.78
CA THR A 167 -17.57 6.00 2.55
C THR A 167 -18.73 6.46 1.68
N GLN A 168 -18.56 7.57 0.96
CA GLN A 168 -19.60 8.09 0.07
C GLN A 168 -19.97 7.06 -1.00
N MET A 169 -18.98 6.49 -1.68
CA MET A 169 -19.20 5.48 -2.74
C MET A 169 -20.00 4.28 -2.22
N GLN A 170 -19.59 3.73 -1.09
CA GLN A 170 -20.27 2.56 -0.52
C GLN A 170 -21.67 2.88 0.01
N ASP A 171 -21.86 4.05 0.63
CA ASP A 171 -23.17 4.48 1.11
C ASP A 171 -24.15 4.71 -0.07
N GLU A 172 -23.67 5.26 -1.20
CA GLU A 172 -24.44 5.41 -2.44
C GLU A 172 -24.81 4.04 -3.06
N MET A 173 -23.85 3.13 -3.20
CA MET A 173 -24.09 1.77 -3.71
C MET A 173 -25.11 1.00 -2.87
N VAL A 174 -24.97 1.05 -1.53
CA VAL A 174 -25.95 0.45 -0.61
C VAL A 174 -27.32 1.10 -0.77
N GLY A 175 -27.40 2.43 -0.92
CA GLY A 175 -28.65 3.16 -1.14
C GLY A 175 -29.36 2.80 -2.45
N LEU A 176 -28.61 2.47 -3.49
CA LEU A 176 -29.12 1.99 -4.78
C LEU A 176 -29.50 0.50 -4.77
N GLY A 177 -29.21 -0.22 -3.68
CA GLY A 177 -29.40 -1.67 -3.59
C GLY A 177 -28.36 -2.47 -4.37
N GLU A 178 -27.26 -1.84 -4.79
CA GLU A 178 -26.13 -2.45 -5.47
C GLU A 178 -25.17 -3.01 -4.41
N SER A 179 -25.52 -4.18 -3.87
CA SER A 179 -24.79 -4.83 -2.75
C SER A 179 -23.74 -5.83 -3.25
N GLY A 180 -22.75 -5.32 -3.98
CA GLY A 180 -21.60 -6.09 -4.46
C GLY A 180 -21.68 -6.55 -5.89
N GLY A 181 -20.53 -6.92 -6.42
CA GLY A 181 -20.34 -7.29 -7.81
C GLY A 181 -19.81 -8.71 -7.95
N THR A 182 -18.75 -8.86 -8.73
CA THR A 182 -17.94 -10.08 -8.75
C THR A 182 -16.90 -10.03 -7.63
N PRO A 183 -16.29 -11.17 -7.23
CA PRO A 183 -15.21 -11.16 -6.24
C PRO A 183 -14.06 -10.21 -6.59
N ALA A 184 -13.83 -9.92 -7.89
CA ALA A 184 -12.83 -8.96 -8.33
C ALA A 184 -13.23 -7.50 -8.06
N MET A 185 -14.53 -7.19 -8.09
CA MET A 185 -15.08 -5.84 -7.89
C MET A 185 -15.37 -5.51 -6.42
N ASP A 186 -15.43 -6.51 -5.55
CA ASP A 186 -15.62 -6.34 -4.10
C ASP A 186 -14.29 -5.91 -3.43
N MET A 187 -13.77 -4.77 -3.87
CA MET A 187 -12.46 -4.26 -3.52
C MET A 187 -12.47 -3.55 -2.16
N GLY A 188 -11.58 -3.99 -1.28
CA GLY A 188 -11.26 -3.31 -0.03
C GLY A 188 -9.80 -2.87 -0.01
N ILE A 189 -9.47 -2.05 0.97
CA ILE A 189 -8.09 -1.66 1.25
C ILE A 189 -7.64 -2.18 2.61
N GLN A 190 -6.44 -2.74 2.62
CA GLN A 190 -5.75 -3.27 3.78
C GLN A 190 -4.42 -2.54 3.94
N ILE A 191 -4.12 -2.11 5.17
CA ILE A 191 -2.81 -1.61 5.56
C ILE A 191 -2.18 -2.61 6.52
N LEU A 192 -0.93 -2.99 6.25
CA LEU A 192 -0.11 -3.80 7.14
C LEU A 192 1.03 -2.95 7.67
N LEU A 193 1.07 -2.79 8.99
CA LEU A 193 2.24 -2.24 9.70
C LEU A 193 2.92 -3.42 10.36
N LEU A 194 4.00 -3.90 9.72
CA LEU A 194 4.71 -5.10 10.10
C LEU A 194 5.77 -4.80 11.17
N ASP A 195 6.09 -5.80 11.97
CA ASP A 195 6.99 -5.66 13.12
C ASP A 195 8.17 -6.62 13.02
N GLY A 196 9.36 -6.17 13.42
CA GLY A 196 10.58 -6.96 13.37
C GLY A 196 10.97 -7.33 11.95
N GLU A 197 10.87 -6.40 11.00
CA GLU A 197 11.55 -6.54 9.70
C GLU A 197 13.07 -6.68 9.95
N GLU A 198 13.58 -5.85 10.85
CA GLU A 198 15.00 -5.63 11.00
C GLU A 198 15.73 -6.80 11.66
N ALA A 199 16.94 -7.06 11.16
CA ALA A 199 17.87 -7.95 11.82
C ALA A 199 18.35 -7.37 13.15
N PHE A 200 18.37 -8.20 14.20
CA PHE A 200 18.89 -7.82 15.51
C PHE A 200 20.43 -7.82 15.55
N VAL A 201 21.08 -8.66 14.75
CA VAL A 201 22.56 -8.71 14.64
C VAL A 201 22.99 -8.66 13.18
N SER A 202 22.51 -9.60 12.37
CA SER A 202 22.94 -9.75 10.97
C SER A 202 21.80 -10.30 10.13
N TRP A 203 21.52 -9.66 9.00
CA TRP A 203 20.49 -10.10 8.08
C TRP A 203 20.73 -11.53 7.61
N THR A 204 19.83 -12.44 8.00
CA THR A 204 19.79 -13.85 7.60
C THR A 204 18.35 -14.35 7.60
N ASP A 205 18.07 -15.52 7.02
CA ASP A 205 16.74 -16.14 6.97
C ASP A 205 16.05 -16.32 8.35
N THR A 206 16.82 -16.28 9.45
CA THR A 206 16.32 -16.42 10.81
C THR A 206 16.49 -15.18 11.69
N ASP A 207 17.28 -14.20 11.26
CA ASP A 207 17.50 -12.90 11.90
C ASP A 207 17.11 -11.77 10.95
N SER A 208 15.85 -11.78 10.55
CA SER A 208 15.14 -10.78 9.74
C SER A 208 13.66 -11.19 9.65
N LEU A 209 12.80 -10.30 9.18
CA LEU A 209 11.45 -10.62 8.69
C LEU A 209 10.59 -11.39 9.70
N TYR A 210 10.73 -11.11 11.00
CA TYR A 210 10.09 -11.86 12.07
C TYR A 210 8.56 -11.80 11.96
N GLY A 211 8.02 -10.59 11.85
CA GLY A 211 6.58 -10.35 11.74
C GLY A 211 6.02 -10.87 10.43
N SER A 212 6.62 -10.53 9.29
CA SER A 212 6.15 -10.97 7.96
C SER A 212 6.20 -12.49 7.81
N ARG A 213 7.26 -13.17 8.24
CA ARG A 213 7.33 -14.65 8.21
C ARG A 213 6.22 -15.28 9.05
N SER A 214 5.98 -14.76 10.26
CA SER A 214 4.90 -15.27 11.12
C SER A 214 3.53 -15.04 10.50
N LEU A 215 3.27 -13.84 9.98
CA LEU A 215 1.97 -13.47 9.41
C LEU A 215 1.67 -14.26 8.15
N ALA A 216 2.63 -14.34 7.22
CA ALA A 216 2.46 -15.09 5.98
C ALA A 216 2.20 -16.58 6.24
N THR A 217 2.83 -17.16 7.28
CA THR A 217 2.57 -18.54 7.70
C THR A 217 1.17 -18.69 8.29
N GLU A 218 0.74 -17.78 9.17
CA GLU A 218 -0.60 -17.81 9.77
C GLU A 218 -1.70 -17.69 8.70
N TRP A 219 -1.47 -16.88 7.68
CA TRP A 219 -2.42 -16.64 6.59
C TRP A 219 -2.48 -17.74 5.52
N GLU A 220 -1.71 -18.83 5.66
CA GLU A 220 -1.96 -20.05 4.88
C GLU A 220 -3.22 -20.79 5.34
N ASN A 221 -3.64 -20.54 6.59
CA ASN A 221 -4.83 -21.17 7.15
C ASN A 221 -6.08 -20.79 6.34
N PRO A 222 -6.99 -21.74 6.08
CA PRO A 222 -8.12 -21.52 5.21
C PRO A 222 -9.10 -20.51 5.79
N ASN A 223 -9.70 -19.71 4.90
CA ASN A 223 -10.87 -18.90 5.21
C ASN A 223 -12.10 -19.79 5.51
N PRO A 224 -13.18 -19.22 6.07
CA PRO A 224 -14.44 -19.92 6.26
C PRO A 224 -14.98 -20.60 4.97
N ALA A 225 -15.81 -21.64 5.12
CA ALA A 225 -16.27 -22.46 4.00
C ALA A 225 -17.06 -21.72 2.89
N MET A 226 -17.62 -20.54 3.19
CA MET A 226 -18.42 -19.73 2.26
C MET A 226 -17.65 -18.55 1.63
N SER A 227 -16.33 -18.58 1.76
CA SER A 227 -15.42 -17.55 1.25
C SER A 227 -15.13 -17.75 -0.24
N PHE A 228 -14.84 -16.66 -0.95
CA PHE A 228 -14.45 -16.70 -2.36
C PHE A 228 -12.98 -17.09 -2.52
N TYR A 229 -12.15 -16.65 -1.57
CA TYR A 229 -10.72 -16.91 -1.53
C TYR A 229 -10.41 -18.02 -0.53
N LYS A 230 -9.50 -18.93 -0.88
CA LYS A 230 -9.20 -20.11 -0.07
C LYS A 230 -8.56 -19.73 1.27
N ASN A 231 -7.70 -18.71 1.31
CA ASN A 231 -7.09 -18.20 2.54
C ASN A 231 -6.84 -16.68 2.45
N PRO A 232 -6.40 -16.00 3.53
CA PRO A 232 -6.14 -14.57 3.48
C PRO A 232 -5.07 -14.13 2.48
N LEU A 233 -4.08 -14.98 2.14
CA LEU A 233 -3.06 -14.67 1.12
C LEU A 233 -3.70 -14.53 -0.26
N ASP A 234 -4.63 -15.43 -0.60
CA ASP A 234 -5.32 -15.42 -1.89
C ASP A 234 -6.22 -14.20 -2.08
N GLN A 235 -6.59 -13.51 -1.00
CA GLN A 235 -7.34 -12.25 -1.07
C GLN A 235 -6.47 -11.05 -1.45
N ILE A 236 -5.14 -11.17 -1.45
CA ILE A 236 -4.24 -10.06 -1.76
C ILE A 236 -4.10 -9.96 -3.28
N SER A 237 -4.74 -8.96 -3.89
CA SER A 237 -4.56 -8.69 -5.32
C SER A 237 -3.15 -8.20 -5.64
N VAL A 238 -2.64 -7.31 -4.80
CA VAL A 238 -1.27 -6.80 -4.87
C VAL A 238 -0.81 -6.39 -3.48
N PHE A 239 0.43 -6.74 -3.16
CA PHE A 239 1.15 -6.37 -1.95
C PHE A 239 2.14 -5.25 -2.30
N ILE A 240 1.81 -4.02 -1.93
CA ILE A 240 2.61 -2.83 -2.23
C ILE A 240 3.43 -2.48 -0.99
N LEU A 241 4.72 -2.79 -1.03
CA LEU A 241 5.64 -2.57 0.08
C LEU A 241 6.39 -1.26 -0.11
N LEU A 242 6.20 -0.32 0.81
CA LEU A 242 6.89 0.96 0.85
C LEU A 242 8.03 0.84 1.86
N ASP A 243 9.26 1.03 1.39
CA ASP A 243 10.44 0.99 2.26
C ASP A 243 11.53 1.97 1.78
N LEU A 244 12.31 2.50 2.71
CA LEU A 244 13.37 3.48 2.53
C LEU A 244 12.94 4.73 1.73
N LEU A 245 11.69 5.16 1.89
CA LEU A 245 11.14 6.34 1.20
C LEU A 245 11.28 7.60 2.06
N GLY A 246 11.75 8.69 1.45
CA GLY A 246 11.82 10.00 2.08
C GLY A 246 13.08 10.79 1.78
N ALA A 247 14.12 10.15 1.26
CA ALA A 247 15.32 10.84 0.77
C ALA A 247 15.08 11.48 -0.61
N ALA A 248 15.84 12.53 -0.92
CA ALA A 248 15.75 13.22 -2.21
C ALA A 248 16.24 12.36 -3.38
N ASN A 249 15.65 12.58 -4.56
CA ASN A 249 16.03 11.92 -5.83
C ASN A 249 16.04 10.38 -5.78
N PRO A 250 14.99 9.72 -5.26
CA PRO A 250 14.96 8.27 -5.23
C PRO A 250 14.76 7.72 -6.65
N SER A 251 15.24 6.50 -6.90
CA SER A 251 15.07 5.76 -8.15
C SER A 251 14.58 4.35 -7.82
N ILE A 252 13.30 4.08 -8.06
CA ILE A 252 12.64 2.81 -7.70
C ILE A 252 12.50 2.00 -8.99
N PRO A 253 13.33 0.98 -9.24
CA PRO A 253 13.18 0.13 -10.42
C PRO A 253 11.96 -0.78 -10.30
N SER A 254 11.52 -1.34 -11.43
CA SER A 254 10.49 -2.37 -11.41
C SER A 254 11.11 -3.75 -11.18
N TYR A 255 11.03 -4.24 -9.94
CA TYR A 255 11.67 -5.50 -9.53
C TYR A 255 11.01 -6.76 -10.11
N PHE A 256 9.68 -6.75 -10.32
CA PHE A 256 8.90 -7.95 -10.59
C PHE A 256 8.05 -7.82 -11.86
N THR A 257 8.32 -8.68 -12.83
CA THR A 257 7.54 -8.77 -14.08
C THR A 257 6.02 -8.96 -13.87
N PRO A 258 5.54 -9.83 -12.94
CA PRO A 258 4.09 -10.07 -12.79
C PRO A 258 3.27 -8.84 -12.40
N THR A 259 3.88 -7.86 -11.73
CA THR A 259 3.24 -6.63 -11.24
C THR A 259 3.74 -5.38 -11.97
N HIS A 260 4.53 -5.55 -13.04
CA HIS A 260 5.07 -4.43 -13.81
C HIS A 260 3.96 -3.53 -14.37
N TRP A 261 2.80 -4.08 -14.74
CA TRP A 261 1.66 -3.27 -15.18
C TRP A 261 1.18 -2.28 -14.09
N ALA A 262 1.20 -2.69 -12.81
CA ALA A 262 0.83 -1.83 -11.69
C ALA A 262 1.91 -0.77 -11.45
N TYR A 263 3.18 -1.14 -11.61
CA TYR A 263 4.29 -0.19 -11.60
C TYR A 263 4.14 0.87 -12.71
N GLN A 264 3.78 0.48 -13.93
CA GLN A 264 3.57 1.41 -15.06
C GLN A 264 2.42 2.38 -14.78
N ASN A 265 1.36 1.90 -14.15
CA ASN A 265 0.25 2.75 -13.73
C ASN A 265 0.68 3.77 -12.66
N LEU A 266 1.45 3.34 -11.65
CA LEU A 266 2.03 4.24 -10.66
C LEU A 266 2.96 5.29 -11.30
N ALA A 267 3.78 4.88 -12.29
CA ALA A 267 4.66 5.77 -13.04
C ALA A 267 3.86 6.77 -13.92
N SER A 268 2.73 6.34 -14.47
CA SER A 268 1.79 7.19 -15.20
C SER A 268 1.22 8.29 -14.30
N ILE A 269 0.80 7.93 -13.08
CA ILE A 269 0.35 8.90 -12.06
C ILE A 269 1.45 9.93 -11.78
N GLU A 270 2.67 9.50 -11.49
CA GLU A 270 3.80 10.41 -11.25
C GLU A 270 3.97 11.37 -12.45
N ASN A 271 4.06 10.85 -13.66
CA ASN A 271 4.25 11.63 -14.88
C ASN A 271 3.13 12.66 -15.10
N ARG A 272 1.88 12.25 -14.90
CA ARG A 272 0.70 13.13 -15.01
C ARG A 272 0.72 14.22 -13.96
N MET A 273 0.95 13.89 -12.68
CA MET A 273 1.03 14.88 -11.61
C MET A 273 2.19 15.87 -11.82
N ARG A 274 3.34 15.43 -12.34
CA ARG A 274 4.45 16.33 -12.72
C ARG A 274 4.07 17.26 -13.87
N LYS A 275 3.41 16.77 -14.92
CA LYS A 275 2.90 17.60 -16.03
C LYS A 275 1.89 18.65 -15.56
N LEU A 276 1.04 18.28 -14.60
CA LEU A 276 0.04 19.17 -13.99
C LEU A 276 0.64 20.12 -12.93
N ARG A 277 1.93 19.97 -12.61
CA ARG A 277 2.68 20.73 -11.58
C ARG A 277 2.11 20.57 -10.17
N LEU A 278 1.69 19.36 -9.83
CA LEU A 278 1.11 19.00 -8.52
C LEU A 278 2.15 18.47 -7.53
N LEU A 279 3.30 18.05 -8.04
CA LEU A 279 4.44 17.55 -7.28
C LEU A 279 5.46 18.66 -7.01
N GLU A 280 6.04 18.65 -5.82
CA GLU A 280 6.90 19.71 -5.26
C GLU A 280 8.39 19.46 -5.50
N SER A 281 8.80 18.19 -5.41
CA SER A 281 10.18 17.76 -5.64
C SER A 281 10.59 18.02 -7.10
N LYS A 282 11.88 18.27 -7.29
CA LYS A 282 12.49 18.47 -8.62
C LYS A 282 13.63 17.47 -8.83
N PRO A 283 13.32 16.18 -8.97
CA PRO A 283 14.35 15.18 -9.09
C PRO A 283 15.02 15.23 -10.46
N ASN A 284 16.25 14.69 -10.53
CA ASN A 284 17.00 14.61 -11.79
C ASN A 284 16.38 13.63 -12.80
N ALA A 285 15.61 12.66 -12.32
CA ALA A 285 14.87 11.67 -13.09
C ALA A 285 13.54 11.36 -12.38
N PRO A 286 12.54 10.76 -13.07
CA PRO A 286 11.34 10.26 -12.40
C PRO A 286 11.70 9.29 -11.26
N PHE A 287 10.89 9.28 -10.20
CA PHE A 287 11.01 8.31 -9.12
C PHE A 287 10.84 6.88 -9.64
N LEU A 288 9.99 6.71 -10.65
CA LEU A 288 9.67 5.43 -11.28
C LEU A 288 10.23 5.39 -12.72
N PRO A 289 11.56 5.21 -12.91
CA PRO A 289 12.21 5.35 -14.21
C PRO A 289 11.86 4.26 -15.23
N ASP A 290 11.38 3.10 -14.79
CA ASP A 290 11.11 1.96 -15.67
C ASP A 290 9.69 1.99 -16.27
N GLY A 291 8.93 3.07 -16.07
CA GLY A 291 7.49 3.12 -16.41
C GLY A 291 7.18 2.97 -17.90
N GLU A 292 8.14 3.33 -18.76
CA GLU A 292 8.03 3.23 -20.22
C GLU A 292 8.68 1.95 -20.78
N LEU A 293 9.33 1.14 -19.94
CA LEU A 293 9.92 -0.12 -20.36
C LEU A 293 8.83 -1.17 -20.56
N ASN A 294 9.08 -2.13 -21.45
CA ASN A 294 8.31 -3.35 -21.49
C ASN A 294 8.91 -4.40 -20.54
N SER A 295 8.11 -5.40 -20.15
CA SER A 295 8.52 -6.43 -19.18
C SER A 295 9.75 -7.25 -19.59
N LYS A 296 10.11 -7.30 -20.89
CA LYS A 296 11.30 -8.00 -21.39
C LYS A 296 12.57 -7.14 -21.31
N GLU A 297 12.42 -5.83 -21.15
CA GLU A 297 13.52 -4.86 -21.01
C GLU A 297 13.96 -4.68 -19.56
N LEU A 298 13.17 -5.17 -18.60
CA LEU A 298 13.50 -5.12 -17.19
C LEU A 298 14.81 -5.86 -16.94
N ARG A 299 15.77 -5.16 -16.34
CA ARG A 299 17.08 -5.73 -15.98
C ARG A 299 16.98 -6.69 -14.80
N GLY A 300 15.82 -6.72 -14.13
CA GLY A 300 15.61 -7.43 -12.88
C GLY A 300 16.40 -6.79 -11.74
N GLY A 301 16.23 -7.36 -10.57
CA GLY A 301 16.84 -6.93 -9.32
C GLY A 301 16.14 -7.64 -8.18
N PHE A 302 16.81 -7.78 -7.06
CA PHE A 302 16.18 -8.35 -5.88
C PHE A 302 16.78 -7.69 -4.65
N VAL A 303 15.90 -7.19 -3.79
CA VAL A 303 16.23 -6.64 -2.48
C VAL A 303 15.40 -7.44 -1.49
N GLY A 304 16.03 -8.03 -0.49
CA GLY A 304 15.29 -8.80 0.52
C GLY A 304 14.59 -7.90 1.51
N ASP A 305 13.32 -8.19 1.80
CA ASP A 305 12.42 -7.36 2.62
C ASP A 305 11.13 -8.16 2.96
N ASP A 306 10.21 -7.59 3.71
CA ASP A 306 8.97 -8.15 4.25
C ASP A 306 8.03 -8.79 3.22
N HIS A 307 8.20 -8.52 1.93
CA HIS A 307 7.44 -9.17 0.89
C HIS A 307 7.87 -10.63 0.67
N GLU A 308 9.10 -11.03 1.04
CA GLU A 308 9.64 -12.35 0.73
C GLU A 308 8.74 -13.52 1.17
N PRO A 309 8.23 -13.56 2.41
CA PRO A 309 7.42 -14.67 2.89
C PRO A 309 6.06 -14.76 2.18
N PHE A 310 5.52 -13.62 1.72
CA PHE A 310 4.29 -13.55 0.95
C PHE A 310 4.52 -13.95 -0.51
N MET A 311 5.59 -13.46 -1.12
CA MET A 311 6.02 -13.79 -2.47
C MET A 311 6.26 -15.30 -2.62
N ALA A 312 6.94 -15.92 -1.64
CA ALA A 312 7.18 -17.36 -1.61
C ALA A 312 5.89 -18.20 -1.60
N LYS A 313 4.76 -17.59 -1.20
CA LYS A 313 3.43 -18.19 -1.16
C LYS A 313 2.51 -17.76 -2.31
N GLY A 314 3.07 -17.07 -3.31
CA GLY A 314 2.38 -16.72 -4.55
C GLY A 314 1.69 -15.36 -4.55
N VAL A 315 1.89 -14.53 -3.52
CA VAL A 315 1.31 -13.18 -3.48
C VAL A 315 2.00 -12.27 -4.50
N PRO A 316 1.26 -11.51 -5.35
CA PRO A 316 1.83 -10.54 -6.27
C PRO A 316 2.44 -9.34 -5.52
N ILE A 317 3.71 -9.03 -5.76
CA ILE A 317 4.45 -7.98 -5.05
C ILE A 317 4.75 -6.77 -5.95
N LEU A 318 4.47 -5.57 -5.46
CA LEU A 318 5.02 -4.31 -5.98
C LEU A 318 5.92 -3.69 -4.90
N HIS A 319 7.23 -3.79 -5.07
CA HIS A 319 8.20 -3.32 -4.07
C HIS A 319 8.68 -1.91 -4.41
N LEU A 320 8.26 -0.94 -3.60
CA LEU A 320 8.62 0.46 -3.72
C LEU A 320 9.78 0.79 -2.79
N ILE A 321 10.96 0.32 -3.19
CA ILE A 321 12.23 0.58 -2.51
C ILE A 321 13.25 1.15 -3.51
N PRO A 322 13.95 2.25 -3.18
CA PRO A 322 14.93 2.85 -4.08
C PRO A 322 16.16 1.95 -4.27
N THR A 323 16.76 1.98 -5.46
CA THR A 323 18.10 1.46 -5.72
C THR A 323 18.92 2.55 -6.44
N PRO A 324 20.04 3.03 -5.87
CA PRO A 324 20.62 2.65 -4.58
C PRO A 324 19.77 3.11 -3.38
N PHE A 325 20.00 2.51 -2.21
CA PHE A 325 19.39 2.96 -0.95
C PHE A 325 19.80 4.40 -0.60
N PRO A 326 19.00 5.12 0.22
CA PRO A 326 19.37 6.42 0.74
C PRO A 326 20.76 6.38 1.37
N SER A 327 21.57 7.43 1.17
CA SER A 327 22.92 7.50 1.75
C SER A 327 22.94 7.51 3.28
N VAL A 328 21.79 7.77 3.90
CA VAL A 328 21.60 7.79 5.36
C VAL A 328 21.23 6.41 5.92
N TRP A 329 20.88 5.44 5.08
CA TRP A 329 20.40 4.11 5.49
C TRP A 329 21.32 3.46 6.54
N HIS A 330 20.71 2.95 7.62
CA HIS A 330 21.41 2.37 8.79
C HIS A 330 22.46 3.28 9.45
N THR A 331 22.33 4.60 9.34
CA THR A 331 23.16 5.59 10.06
C THR A 331 22.32 6.45 10.98
N MET A 332 22.94 7.11 11.95
CA MET A 332 22.24 8.07 12.82
C MET A 332 21.67 9.29 12.09
N ASN A 333 22.08 9.51 10.83
CA ASN A 333 21.53 10.59 9.99
C ASN A 333 20.22 10.18 9.30
N ASP A 334 19.75 8.94 9.46
CA ASP A 334 18.38 8.60 9.05
C ASP A 334 17.39 9.09 10.12
N ASP A 335 17.30 10.42 10.19
CA ASP A 335 16.49 11.16 11.13
C ASP A 335 15.49 12.07 10.40
N GLY A 336 14.59 12.71 11.16
CA GLY A 336 13.58 13.59 10.58
C GLY A 336 14.15 14.85 9.90
N ASP A 337 15.34 15.31 10.28
CA ASP A 337 15.95 16.52 9.69
C ASP A 337 16.55 16.25 8.29
N HIS A 338 16.84 14.98 7.96
CA HIS A 338 17.38 14.56 6.66
C HIS A 338 16.31 14.07 5.66
N LEU A 339 15.04 14.06 6.05
CA LEU A 339 13.94 13.82 5.12
C LEU A 339 13.84 14.97 4.11
N ASP A 340 13.73 14.62 2.82
CA ASP A 340 13.35 15.57 1.79
C ASP A 340 11.83 15.67 1.77
N MET A 341 11.31 16.63 2.53
CA MET A 341 9.87 16.77 2.72
C MET A 341 9.07 16.97 1.40
N PRO A 342 9.57 17.67 0.36
CA PRO A 342 8.93 17.65 -0.96
C PRO A 342 8.79 16.23 -1.53
N THR A 343 9.85 15.40 -1.48
CA THR A 343 9.77 13.99 -1.90
C THR A 343 8.78 13.19 -1.06
N VAL A 344 8.76 13.37 0.27
CA VAL A 344 7.82 12.67 1.16
C VAL A 344 6.37 12.99 0.79
N ARG A 345 6.05 14.29 0.61
CA ARG A 345 4.71 14.75 0.21
C ARG A 345 4.34 14.25 -1.19
N ASP A 346 5.28 14.23 -2.13
CA ASP A 346 5.03 13.73 -3.48
C ASP A 346 4.73 12.23 -3.50
N TRP A 347 5.51 11.42 -2.79
CA TRP A 347 5.20 9.99 -2.62
C TRP A 347 3.83 9.76 -2.00
N THR A 348 3.49 10.56 -0.98
CA THR A 348 2.17 10.52 -0.36
C THR A 348 1.07 10.74 -1.38
N LYS A 349 1.16 11.79 -2.22
CA LYS A 349 0.17 12.08 -3.27
C LYS A 349 0.09 10.97 -4.32
N ILE A 350 1.22 10.44 -4.77
CA ILE A 350 1.29 9.39 -5.79
C ILE A 350 0.62 8.10 -5.29
N VAL A 351 0.94 7.67 -4.06
CA VAL A 351 0.37 6.45 -3.46
C VAL A 351 -1.12 6.64 -3.16
N THR A 352 -1.54 7.82 -2.68
CA THR A 352 -2.96 8.15 -2.50
C THR A 352 -3.72 8.04 -3.82
N ALA A 353 -3.20 8.65 -4.90
CA ALA A 353 -3.82 8.57 -6.22
C ALA A 353 -3.92 7.13 -6.71
N PHE A 354 -2.85 6.34 -6.55
CA PHE A 354 -2.86 4.94 -6.97
C PHE A 354 -3.91 4.12 -6.21
N ALA A 355 -4.04 4.33 -4.89
CA ALA A 355 -5.08 3.68 -4.10
C ALA A 355 -6.49 4.09 -4.56
N MET A 356 -6.69 5.35 -4.96
CA MET A 356 -7.96 5.82 -5.49
C MET A 356 -8.28 5.25 -6.88
N GLU A 357 -7.30 5.15 -7.78
CA GLU A 357 -7.45 4.47 -9.09
C GLU A 357 -7.77 2.99 -8.92
N TRP A 358 -7.13 2.33 -7.96
CA TRP A 358 -7.35 0.93 -7.68
C TRP A 358 -8.76 0.66 -7.13
N LEU A 359 -9.27 1.53 -6.27
CA LEU A 359 -10.57 1.36 -5.62
C LEU A 359 -11.74 1.89 -6.47
N ASP A 360 -11.48 2.29 -7.73
CA ASP A 360 -12.47 2.84 -8.66
C ASP A 360 -13.34 3.97 -8.06
N ILE A 361 -12.75 4.83 -7.22
CA ILE A 361 -13.47 5.89 -6.48
C ILE A 361 -14.11 6.95 -7.41
N MET A 362 -13.74 6.93 -8.69
CA MET A 362 -14.15 7.86 -9.75
C MET A 362 -15.61 7.76 -10.18
N GLU A 363 -16.34 6.72 -9.79
CA GLU A 363 -17.79 6.64 -10.07
C GLU A 363 -18.59 7.70 -9.28
N LEU A 364 -17.95 8.36 -8.31
CA LEU A 364 -18.51 9.52 -7.60
C LEU A 364 -18.48 10.78 -8.48
N LYS A 365 -19.62 11.45 -8.62
CA LYS A 365 -19.65 12.83 -9.14
C LYS A 365 -19.10 13.78 -8.05
N PRO A 366 -18.08 14.61 -8.33
CA PRO A 366 -17.61 15.60 -7.37
C PRO A 366 -18.76 16.54 -7.02
N THR A 367 -19.11 16.64 -5.74
CA THR A 367 -20.04 17.67 -5.28
C THR A 367 -19.28 18.95 -5.00
N GLU A 368 -19.87 20.12 -5.30
CA GLU A 368 -19.23 21.44 -5.10
C GLU A 368 -18.78 21.72 -3.65
N ALA A 369 -19.24 20.92 -2.68
CA ALA A 369 -18.89 21.03 -1.27
C ALA A 369 -17.53 20.41 -0.90
N GLN A 370 -16.87 19.71 -1.83
CA GLN A 370 -15.59 19.01 -1.61
C GLN A 370 -14.40 19.67 -2.36
N ARG A 371 -14.63 20.81 -3.03
CA ARG A 371 -13.59 21.72 -3.54
C ARG A 371 -13.35 22.84 -2.54
#